data_AF-A0A350X2G7-F1
#
_entry.id   AF-A0A350X2G7-F1
#
_cell.length_a   1.000
_cell.length_b   1.000
_cell.length_c   1.000
_cell.angle_alpha   90.00
_cell.angle_beta   90.00
_cell.angle_gamma   90.00
#
_symmetry.space_group_name_H-M   'P 1'
#
loop_
_entity.id
_entity.type
_entity.pdbx_description
1 polymer ?
#
loop_
_entity_poly.entity_id
_entity_poly.type
_entity_poly.pdbx_seq_one_letter_code
_entity_poly.pdbx_strand_id
1 'polypeptide(L)'
;MNLLKRDHLYAQKLFLVGFVLLWLLFLIGSVFLGRNDEYDALMYGAYQSFYSMSVLVMSAYPLHALITISPKRNELLTAPMITQFLPVSRGQLFWNNLKPWFVIYPGYLILTTLLYQPYFEHAARWADSISSMIIFGSMGILYLSLMTMTGIIHHLSQNNHMGMMLIKMLFKTLGVIGIGMLICMGLKIEFVNDLTWLFIIACLLLAYSLGEFIFSYRQIEEIYQ
;
A
#
# COMPACT_ATOMS: atom_id res chain seq x y z
N MET A 1 -17.12 -14.82 -6.80
CA MET A 1 -15.67 -14.61 -6.98
C MET A 1 -14.96 -15.57 -6.02
N ASN A 2 -14.28 -16.62 -6.51
CA ASN A 2 -13.59 -17.58 -5.63
C ASN A 2 -12.28 -16.96 -5.12
N LEU A 3 -12.33 -16.34 -3.94
CA LEU A 3 -11.18 -15.70 -3.28
C LEU A 3 -9.99 -16.63 -3.06
N LEU A 4 -10.22 -17.94 -2.90
CA LEU A 4 -9.20 -18.97 -2.67
C LEU A 4 -9.04 -19.94 -3.86
N LYS A 5 -9.14 -19.45 -5.09
CA LYS A 5 -8.78 -20.26 -6.26
C LYS A 5 -7.28 -20.59 -6.20
N ARG A 6 -6.93 -21.87 -6.36
CA ARG A 6 -5.54 -22.36 -6.39
C ARG A 6 -4.88 -21.89 -7.70
N ASP A 7 -4.28 -20.71 -7.66
CA ASP A 7 -3.52 -20.08 -8.74
C ASP A 7 -2.10 -19.70 -8.30
N HIS A 8 -1.32 -19.06 -9.19
CA HIS A 8 0.06 -18.65 -8.93
C HIS A 8 0.19 -17.63 -7.78
N LEU A 9 -0.91 -17.00 -7.34
CA LEU A 9 -0.97 -16.11 -6.17
C LEU A 9 -1.61 -16.77 -4.95
N TYR A 10 -1.92 -18.07 -5.00
CA TYR A 10 -2.62 -18.76 -3.92
C TYR A 10 -1.91 -18.64 -2.58
N ALA A 11 -0.58 -18.79 -2.56
CA ALA A 11 0.21 -18.66 -1.33
C ALA A 11 0.09 -17.25 -0.72
N GLN A 12 0.06 -16.21 -1.54
CA GLN A 12 -0.09 -14.83 -1.08
C GLN A 12 -1.52 -14.52 -0.63
N LYS A 13 -2.52 -15.04 -1.33
CA LYS A 13 -3.93 -14.94 -0.90
C LYS A 13 -4.15 -15.63 0.44
N LEU A 14 -3.54 -16.81 0.62
CA LEU A 14 -3.60 -17.56 1.86
C LEU A 14 -2.83 -16.85 2.99
N PHE A 15 -1.69 -16.21 2.67
CA PHE A 15 -0.98 -15.35 3.61
C PHE A 15 -1.83 -14.15 4.05
N LEU A 16 -2.48 -13.44 3.12
CA LEU A 16 -3.41 -12.34 3.41
C LEU A 16 -4.57 -12.79 4.31
N VAL A 17 -5.20 -13.92 4.00
CA VAL A 17 -6.30 -14.47 4.81
C VAL A 17 -5.81 -14.90 6.19
N GLY A 18 -4.68 -15.60 6.26
CA GLY A 18 -4.07 -16.02 7.53
C GLY A 18 -3.70 -14.83 8.41
N PHE A 19 -3.20 -13.76 7.79
CA PHE A 19 -2.85 -12.53 8.49
C PHE A 19 -4.10 -11.81 9.04
N VAL A 20 -5.19 -11.73 8.26
CA VAL A 20 -6.48 -11.21 8.73
C VAL A 20 -7.05 -12.06 9.87
N LEU A 21 -6.93 -13.39 9.81
CA LEU A 21 -7.36 -14.29 10.88
C LEU A 21 -6.56 -14.09 12.17
N LEU A 22 -5.24 -13.95 12.07
CA LEU A 22 -4.38 -13.67 13.22
C LEU A 22 -4.75 -12.34 13.87
N TRP A 23 -5.13 -11.34 13.06
CA TRP A 23 -5.61 -10.06 13.53
C TRP A 23 -6.97 -10.15 14.24
N LEU A 24 -7.91 -10.94 13.70
CA LEU A 24 -9.18 -11.23 14.37
C LEU A 24 -8.99 -11.95 15.70
N LEU A 25 -8.04 -12.88 15.79
CA LEU A 25 -7.71 -13.57 17.04
C LEU A 25 -7.12 -12.63 18.08
N PHE A 26 -6.22 -11.73 17.67
CA PHE A 26 -5.68 -10.67 18.54
C PHE A 26 -6.80 -9.80 19.11
N LEU A 27 -7.77 -9.40 18.28
CA LEU A 27 -8.93 -8.63 18.71
C LEU A 27 -9.81 -9.41 19.69
N ILE A 28 -10.12 -10.67 19.39
CA ILE A 28 -10.92 -11.50 20.30
C ILE A 28 -10.22 -11.59 21.66
N GLY A 29 -8.91 -11.87 21.66
CA GLY A 29 -8.09 -11.88 22.86
C GLY A 29 -8.12 -10.56 23.63
N SER A 30 -8.09 -9.42 22.92
CA SER A 30 -8.17 -8.10 23.53
C SER A 30 -9.51 -7.83 24.22
N VAL A 31 -10.62 -8.38 23.70
CA VAL A 31 -11.94 -8.26 24.34
C VAL A 31 -12.00 -9.02 25.66
N PHE A 32 -11.39 -10.20 25.72
CA PHE A 32 -11.47 -11.10 26.88
C PHE A 32 -10.54 -10.73 28.03
N LEU A 33 -9.50 -9.92 27.81
CA LEU A 33 -8.51 -9.55 28.82
C LEU A 33 -9.00 -8.50 29.85
N GLY A 34 -10.19 -7.91 29.66
CA GLY A 34 -10.72 -6.87 30.55
C GLY A 34 -10.04 -5.50 30.35
N ARG A 35 -10.58 -4.45 30.98
CA ARG A 35 -10.05 -3.08 30.90
C ARG A 35 -9.23 -2.73 32.13
N ASN A 36 -7.99 -2.29 31.92
CA ASN A 36 -7.07 -1.82 32.95
C ASN A 36 -6.04 -0.92 32.27
N ASP A 37 -5.75 0.25 32.85
CA ASP A 37 -4.88 1.28 32.27
C ASP A 37 -3.50 0.77 31.79
N GLU A 38 -2.87 -0.14 32.55
CA GLU A 38 -1.58 -0.74 32.16
C GLU A 38 -1.72 -1.70 30.97
N TYR A 39 -2.80 -2.47 30.93
CA TYR A 39 -3.10 -3.38 29.82
C TYR A 39 -3.55 -2.61 28.58
N ASP A 40 -4.30 -1.52 28.75
CA ASP A 40 -4.77 -0.67 27.66
C ASP A 40 -3.58 -0.01 26.94
N ALA A 41 -2.55 0.43 27.68
CA ALA A 41 -1.32 0.97 27.10
C ALA A 41 -0.49 -0.09 26.33
N LEU A 42 -0.35 -1.31 26.89
CA LEU A 42 0.34 -2.41 26.21
C LEU A 42 -0.41 -2.87 24.95
N MET A 43 -1.74 -2.99 25.04
CA MET A 43 -2.61 -3.38 23.94
C MET A 43 -2.63 -2.31 22.85
N TYR A 44 -2.53 -1.04 23.22
CA TYR A 44 -2.35 0.06 22.27
C TYR A 44 -1.04 -0.06 21.48
N GLY A 45 0.09 -0.27 22.16
CA GLY A 45 1.39 -0.44 21.49
C GLY A 45 1.44 -1.68 20.58
N ALA A 46 0.83 -2.78 21.02
CA ALA A 46 0.66 -3.97 20.22
C ALA A 46 -0.23 -3.71 18.99
N TYR A 47 -1.38 -3.07 19.16
CA TYR A 47 -2.28 -2.69 18.08
C TYR A 47 -1.59 -1.82 17.03
N GLN A 48 -0.85 -0.79 17.45
CA GLN A 48 -0.14 0.12 16.54
C GLN A 48 0.93 -0.61 15.73
N SER A 49 1.68 -1.50 16.38
CA SER A 49 2.72 -2.32 15.75
C SER A 49 2.13 -3.32 14.74
N PHE A 50 1.06 -4.03 15.14
CA PHE A 50 0.31 -4.91 14.26
C PHE A 50 -0.28 -4.13 13.09
N TYR A 51 -0.99 -3.02 13.32
CA TYR A 51 -1.57 -2.18 12.28
C TYR A 51 -0.51 -1.75 11.26
N SER A 52 0.62 -1.22 11.72
CA SER A 52 1.71 -0.75 10.85
C SER A 52 2.25 -1.87 9.97
N MET A 53 2.50 -3.05 10.55
CA MET A 53 2.96 -4.23 9.82
C MET A 53 1.90 -4.74 8.82
N SER A 54 0.62 -4.75 9.23
CA SER A 54 -0.51 -5.17 8.39
C SER A 54 -0.64 -4.27 7.16
N VAL A 55 -0.62 -2.95 7.36
CA VAL A 55 -0.74 -1.99 6.28
C VAL A 55 0.42 -2.14 5.30
N LEU A 56 1.65 -2.31 5.80
CA LEU A 56 2.83 -2.53 4.96
C LEU A 56 2.72 -3.81 4.13
N VAL A 57 2.25 -4.92 4.71
CA VAL A 57 2.05 -6.19 4.00
C VAL A 57 0.94 -6.05 2.95
N MET A 58 -0.21 -5.48 3.33
CA MET A 58 -1.34 -5.33 2.43
C MET A 58 -1.05 -4.35 1.29
N SER A 59 -0.35 -3.26 1.54
CA SER A 59 0.03 -2.29 0.52
C SER A 59 1.12 -2.79 -0.44
N ALA A 60 1.95 -3.74 0.00
CA ALA A 60 2.95 -4.38 -0.85
C ALA A 60 2.32 -5.40 -1.82
N TYR A 61 1.06 -5.79 -1.64
CA TYR A 61 0.40 -6.76 -2.50
C TYR A 61 0.35 -6.34 -3.99
N PRO A 62 -0.02 -5.10 -4.36
CA PRO A 62 0.12 -4.60 -5.73
C PRO A 62 1.53 -4.76 -6.32
N LEU A 63 2.56 -4.49 -5.53
CA LEU A 63 3.96 -4.64 -5.94
C LEU A 63 4.28 -6.11 -6.26
N HIS A 64 3.85 -7.02 -5.38
CA HIS A 64 4.01 -8.45 -5.59
C HIS A 64 3.25 -8.94 -6.83
N ALA A 65 2.01 -8.49 -7.03
CA ALA A 65 1.23 -8.81 -8.22
C ALA A 65 1.98 -8.38 -9.49
N LEU A 66 2.61 -7.21 -9.50
CA LEU A 66 3.44 -6.73 -10.62
C LEU A 66 4.69 -7.60 -10.84
N ILE A 67 5.41 -7.95 -9.77
CA ILE A 67 6.63 -8.78 -9.88
C ILE A 67 6.28 -10.19 -10.40
N THR A 68 5.16 -10.77 -9.96
CA THR A 68 4.77 -12.13 -10.36
C THR A 68 4.37 -12.27 -11.82
N ILE A 69 3.84 -11.20 -12.43
CA ILE A 69 3.54 -11.17 -13.87
C ILE A 69 4.76 -10.73 -14.72
N SER A 70 5.86 -10.33 -14.06
CA SER A 70 7.10 -9.93 -14.71
C SER A 70 8.03 -11.15 -14.86
N PRO A 71 8.74 -11.30 -15.99
CA PRO A 71 9.65 -12.43 -16.20
C PRO A 71 10.87 -12.35 -15.27
N LYS A 72 11.30 -13.48 -14.70
CA LYS A 72 12.48 -13.54 -13.83
C LYS A 72 13.76 -13.37 -14.66
N ARG A 73 14.62 -12.42 -14.28
CA ARG A 73 16.00 -12.32 -14.81
C ARG A 73 16.78 -13.53 -14.30
N ASN A 74 17.37 -14.32 -15.20
CA ASN A 74 18.28 -15.46 -14.97
C ASN A 74 17.71 -16.89 -15.03
N GLU A 75 16.40 -17.08 -15.24
CA GLU A 75 15.96 -18.40 -15.73
C GLU A 75 16.29 -18.44 -17.22
N LEU A 76 17.29 -19.24 -17.62
CA LEU A 76 17.52 -19.62 -19.02
C LEU A 76 16.23 -20.24 -19.54
N LEU A 77 15.41 -19.40 -20.17
CA LEU A 77 14.19 -19.79 -20.85
C LEU A 77 14.63 -20.64 -22.05
N THR A 78 14.71 -21.95 -21.84
CA THR A 78 15.11 -22.97 -22.84
C THR A 78 14.09 -23.17 -23.95
N ALA A 79 13.13 -22.26 -24.08
CA ALA A 79 12.29 -22.09 -25.25
C ALA A 79 11.92 -20.61 -25.35
N PRO A 80 11.74 -20.04 -26.56
CA PRO A 80 11.16 -18.72 -26.70
C PRO A 80 9.81 -18.74 -25.99
N MET A 81 9.70 -18.08 -24.83
CA MET A 81 8.45 -18.02 -24.09
C MET A 81 7.50 -17.15 -24.90
N ILE A 82 6.73 -17.85 -25.74
CA ILE A 82 5.38 -17.60 -26.19
C ILE A 82 4.56 -16.97 -25.03
N THR A 83 4.81 -15.69 -24.74
CA THR A 83 3.95 -14.81 -23.93
C THR A 83 3.06 -13.97 -24.83
N GLN A 84 3.31 -13.99 -26.15
CA GLN A 84 2.38 -13.59 -27.20
C GLN A 84 1.11 -14.47 -27.27
N PHE A 85 1.04 -15.59 -26.54
CA PHE A 85 -0.10 -16.51 -26.55
C PHE A 85 -0.73 -16.80 -25.18
N LEU A 86 -0.48 -15.98 -24.16
CA LEU A 86 -1.42 -15.96 -23.03
C LEU A 86 -2.74 -15.39 -23.56
N PRO A 87 -3.90 -16.04 -23.32
CA PRO A 87 -5.19 -15.58 -23.85
C PRO A 87 -5.66 -14.23 -23.27
N VAL A 88 -4.82 -13.58 -22.47
CA VAL A 88 -5.11 -12.44 -21.60
C VAL A 88 -3.88 -11.53 -21.58
N SER A 89 -4.06 -10.22 -21.77
CA SER A 89 -2.98 -9.23 -21.74
C SER A 89 -2.34 -9.15 -20.34
N ARG A 90 -1.09 -8.68 -20.23
CA ARG A 90 -0.40 -8.55 -18.93
C ARG A 90 -1.09 -7.54 -18.04
N GLY A 91 -1.58 -6.46 -18.63
CA GLY A 91 -2.39 -5.48 -17.93
C GLY A 91 -3.66 -6.12 -17.36
N GLN A 92 -4.34 -6.97 -18.14
CA GLN A 92 -5.53 -7.67 -17.70
C GLN A 92 -5.23 -8.71 -16.61
N LEU A 93 -4.08 -9.40 -16.66
CA LEU A 93 -3.60 -10.27 -15.58
C LEU A 93 -3.33 -9.48 -14.29
N PHE A 94 -2.64 -8.34 -14.38
CA PHE A 94 -2.39 -7.44 -13.26
C PHE A 94 -3.70 -7.00 -12.58
N TRP A 95 -4.67 -6.52 -13.36
CA TRP A 95 -5.96 -6.08 -12.83
C TRP A 95 -6.76 -7.21 -12.20
N ASN A 96 -6.76 -8.40 -12.81
CA ASN A 96 -7.44 -9.56 -12.23
C ASN A 96 -6.84 -9.96 -10.89
N ASN A 97 -5.52 -9.83 -10.75
CA ASN A 97 -4.80 -10.10 -9.51
C ASN A 97 -5.03 -9.02 -8.42
N LEU A 98 -5.25 -7.77 -8.82
CA LEU A 98 -5.55 -6.64 -7.93
C LEU A 98 -7.01 -6.58 -7.43
N LYS A 99 -7.98 -7.14 -8.15
CA LYS A 99 -9.41 -7.09 -7.76
C LYS A 99 -9.68 -7.45 -6.29
N PRO A 100 -9.11 -8.54 -5.72
CA PRO A 100 -9.30 -8.87 -4.31
C PRO A 100 -8.75 -7.79 -3.37
N TRP A 101 -7.65 -7.14 -3.75
CA TRP A 101 -7.01 -6.10 -2.93
C TRP A 101 -7.91 -4.88 -2.76
N PHE A 102 -8.60 -4.44 -3.83
CA PHE A 102 -9.57 -3.34 -3.75
C PHE A 102 -10.77 -3.62 -2.85
N VAL A 103 -11.03 -4.88 -2.51
CA VAL A 103 -12.10 -5.26 -1.56
C VAL A 103 -11.53 -5.42 -0.16
N ILE A 104 -10.42 -6.16 -0.03
CA ILE A 104 -9.83 -6.52 1.27
C ILE A 104 -9.20 -5.31 1.96
N TYR A 105 -8.46 -4.48 1.23
CA TYR A 105 -7.69 -3.38 1.85
C TYR A 105 -8.58 -2.25 2.38
N PRO A 106 -9.57 -1.71 1.62
CA PRO A 106 -10.51 -0.74 2.19
C PRO A 106 -11.37 -1.34 3.31
N GLY A 107 -11.79 -2.60 3.17
CA GLY A 107 -12.54 -3.30 4.22
C GLY A 107 -11.72 -3.43 5.52
N TYR A 108 -10.43 -3.73 5.40
CA TYR A 108 -9.50 -3.76 6.53
C TYR A 108 -9.35 -2.39 7.19
N LEU A 109 -9.14 -1.31 6.42
CA LEU A 109 -9.02 0.05 6.96
C LEU A 109 -10.28 0.51 7.70
N ILE A 110 -11.47 0.20 7.16
CA ILE A 110 -12.75 0.50 7.83
C ILE A 110 -12.85 -0.29 9.13
N LEU A 111 -12.57 -1.61 9.09
CA LEU A 111 -12.64 -2.48 10.25
C LEU A 111 -11.67 -2.03 11.36
N THR A 112 -10.43 -1.70 11.02
CA THR A 112 -9.43 -1.19 11.99
C THR A 112 -9.86 0.13 12.60
N THR A 113 -10.45 1.03 11.81
CA THR A 113 -10.91 2.33 12.29
C THR A 113 -12.14 2.20 13.20
N LEU A 114 -13.12 1.36 12.82
CA LEU A 114 -14.34 1.13 13.60
C LEU A 114 -14.07 0.39 14.91
N LEU A 115 -13.15 -0.56 14.92
CA LEU A 115 -12.81 -1.32 16.13
C LEU A 115 -11.90 -0.54 17.08
N TYR A 116 -11.19 0.47 16.60
CA TYR A 116 -10.41 1.35 17.45
C TYR A 116 -11.32 2.19 18.37
N GLN A 117 -12.44 2.68 17.83
CA GLN A 117 -13.36 3.59 18.52
C GLN A 117 -13.87 3.07 19.89
N PRO A 118 -14.50 1.88 20.00
CA PRO A 118 -15.08 1.42 21.26
C PRO A 118 -14.03 0.95 22.29
N TYR A 119 -12.80 0.60 21.89
CA TYR A 119 -11.77 0.07 22.80
C TYR A 119 -10.83 1.14 23.35
N PHE A 120 -10.58 2.23 22.62
CA PHE A 120 -9.57 3.22 23.01
C PHE A 120 -10.10 4.66 23.20
N GLU A 121 -11.36 4.96 22.87
CA GLU A 121 -11.96 6.29 23.12
C GLU A 121 -11.96 6.71 24.59
N HIS A 122 -12.02 5.76 25.53
CA HIS A 122 -11.97 6.09 26.96
C HIS A 122 -10.55 6.34 27.48
N ALA A 123 -9.52 5.85 26.79
CA ALA A 123 -8.13 5.96 27.22
C ALA A 123 -7.43 7.25 26.72
N ALA A 124 -8.00 7.98 25.75
CA ALA A 124 -7.22 9.02 25.09
C ALA A 124 -8.01 10.20 24.52
N ARG A 125 -7.62 11.42 24.96
CA ARG A 125 -7.72 12.69 24.19
C ARG A 125 -7.04 12.64 22.79
N TRP A 126 -6.56 11.47 22.37
CA TRP A 126 -5.72 11.21 21.21
C TRP A 126 -6.44 10.42 20.11
N ALA A 127 -7.74 10.11 20.26
CA ALA A 127 -8.51 9.39 19.24
C ALA A 127 -8.47 10.08 17.86
N ASP A 128 -8.49 11.42 17.84
CA ASP A 128 -8.32 12.24 16.62
C ASP A 128 -6.90 12.12 16.02
N SER A 129 -5.87 11.93 16.85
CA SER A 129 -4.49 11.76 16.39
C SER A 129 -4.22 10.36 15.81
N ILE A 130 -5.02 9.37 16.18
CA ILE A 130 -4.80 7.98 15.78
C ILE A 130 -5.58 7.64 14.51
N SER A 131 -6.81 8.11 14.36
CA SER A 131 -7.53 8.05 13.08
C SER A 131 -6.74 8.78 11.99
N SER A 132 -6.17 9.95 12.30
CA SER A 132 -5.26 10.65 11.41
C SER A 132 -3.98 9.88 11.14
N MET A 133 -3.31 9.29 12.15
CA MET A 133 -2.13 8.43 11.93
C MET A 133 -2.42 7.22 11.02
N ILE A 134 -3.56 6.57 11.21
CA ILE A 134 -4.04 5.43 10.41
C ILE A 134 -4.22 5.87 8.95
N ILE A 135 -4.96 6.97 8.73
CA ILE A 135 -5.25 7.51 7.40
C ILE A 135 -3.96 7.98 6.73
N PHE A 136 -3.18 8.84 7.37
CA PHE A 136 -1.93 9.38 6.81
C PHE A 136 -0.88 8.31 6.57
N GLY A 137 -0.73 7.36 7.50
CA GLY A 137 0.17 6.22 7.35
C GLY A 137 -0.22 5.37 6.14
N SER A 138 -1.51 5.05 5.99
CA SER A 138 -2.01 4.29 4.83
C SER A 138 -1.81 5.03 3.50
N MET A 139 -2.02 6.35 3.48
CA MET A 139 -1.80 7.19 2.30
C MET A 139 -0.31 7.25 1.91
N GLY A 140 0.59 7.44 2.88
CA GLY A 140 2.03 7.46 2.64
C GLY A 140 2.56 6.13 2.10
N ILE A 141 2.05 5.02 2.61
CA ILE A 141 2.44 3.69 2.15
C ILE A 141 1.91 3.41 0.74
N LEU A 142 0.66 3.80 0.43
CA LEU A 142 0.11 3.71 -0.92
C LEU A 142 0.93 4.52 -1.93
N TYR A 143 1.31 5.75 -1.56
CA TYR A 143 2.17 6.60 -2.36
C TYR A 143 3.50 5.91 -2.72
N LEU A 144 4.20 5.38 -1.72
CA LEU A 144 5.46 4.66 -1.91
C LEU A 144 5.28 3.42 -2.80
N SER A 145 4.17 2.70 -2.64
CA SER A 145 3.85 1.51 -3.42
C SER A 145 3.65 1.85 -4.90
N LEU A 146 2.89 2.91 -5.21
CA LEU A 146 2.67 3.40 -6.58
C LEU A 146 3.98 3.87 -7.22
N MET A 147 4.80 4.63 -6.50
CA MET A 147 6.11 5.07 -7.00
C MET A 147 7.04 3.89 -7.26
N THR A 148 7.09 2.91 -6.37
CA THR A 148 7.95 1.74 -6.56
C THR A 148 7.49 0.90 -7.76
N MET A 149 6.19 0.69 -7.93
CA MET A 149 5.64 0.00 -9.11
C MET A 149 5.99 0.74 -10.40
N THR A 150 5.88 2.07 -10.40
CA THR A 150 6.31 2.93 -11.52
C THR A 150 7.78 2.70 -11.86
N GLY A 151 8.63 2.60 -10.83
CA GLY A 151 10.07 2.38 -10.97
C GLY A 151 10.39 1.01 -11.56
N ILE A 152 9.68 -0.02 -11.12
CA ILE A 152 9.80 -1.39 -11.65
C ILE A 152 9.37 -1.44 -13.11
N ILE A 153 8.22 -0.84 -13.47
CA ILE A 153 7.73 -0.86 -14.86
C ILE A 153 8.77 -0.25 -15.79
N HIS A 154 9.29 0.94 -15.47
CA HIS A 154 10.31 1.56 -16.31
C HIS A 154 11.67 0.85 -16.27
N HIS A 155 12.06 0.25 -15.14
CA HIS A 155 13.28 -0.58 -15.07
C HIS A 155 13.17 -1.74 -16.06
N LEU A 156 12.01 -2.41 -16.09
CA LEU A 156 11.78 -3.60 -16.90
C LEU A 156 11.46 -3.29 -18.36
N SER A 157 10.75 -2.20 -18.68
CA SER A 157 10.41 -1.83 -20.06
C SER A 157 11.58 -1.17 -20.80
N GLN A 158 12.39 -0.36 -20.10
CA GLN A 158 13.47 0.42 -20.73
C GLN A 158 14.87 -0.10 -20.38
N ASN A 159 14.98 -1.21 -19.64
CA ASN A 159 16.24 -1.80 -19.18
C ASN A 159 17.18 -0.82 -18.42
N ASN A 160 16.61 0.23 -17.83
CA ASN A 160 17.36 1.25 -17.08
C ASN A 160 17.84 0.71 -15.74
N HIS A 161 19.00 1.10 -15.21
CA HIS A 161 19.42 0.66 -13.88
C HIS A 161 18.40 1.06 -12.79
N MET A 162 17.95 0.08 -11.99
CA MET A 162 16.94 0.28 -10.95
C MET A 162 17.35 1.33 -9.92
N GLY A 163 18.64 1.37 -9.54
CA GLY A 163 19.18 2.40 -8.65
C GLY A 163 19.03 3.82 -9.20
N MET A 164 19.24 4.02 -10.51
CA MET A 164 19.06 5.33 -11.15
C MET A 164 17.59 5.74 -11.17
N MET A 165 16.67 4.79 -11.33
CA MET A 165 15.23 5.07 -11.31
C MET A 165 14.72 5.40 -9.92
N LEU A 166 15.19 4.69 -8.89
CA LEU A 166 14.90 5.03 -7.50
C LEU A 166 15.39 6.43 -7.13
N ILE A 167 16.60 6.81 -7.57
CA ILE A 167 17.13 8.16 -7.37
C ILE A 167 16.27 9.21 -8.08
N LYS A 168 15.91 9.00 -9.35
CA LYS A 168 15.01 9.91 -10.10
C LYS A 168 13.67 10.07 -9.39
N MET A 169 13.11 9.00 -8.85
CA MET A 169 11.84 9.02 -8.12
C MET A 169 11.95 9.74 -6.78
N LEU A 170 13.08 9.58 -6.07
CA LEU A 170 13.40 10.35 -4.86
C LEU A 170 13.45 11.85 -5.15
N PHE A 171 14.17 12.26 -6.20
CA PHE A 171 14.23 13.68 -6.59
C PHE A 171 12.87 14.23 -7.02
N LYS A 172 12.07 13.47 -7.78
CA LYS A 172 10.70 13.86 -8.12
C LYS A 172 9.84 14.03 -6.86
N THR A 173 9.93 13.09 -5.93
CA THR A 173 9.21 13.12 -4.64
C THR A 173 9.58 14.35 -3.83
N LEU A 174 10.88 14.60 -3.66
CA LEU A 174 11.40 15.78 -2.96
C LEU A 174 10.99 17.09 -3.67
N GLY A 175 10.97 17.10 -5.01
CA GLY A 175 10.51 18.25 -5.79
C GLY A 175 9.04 18.56 -5.53
N VAL A 176 8.16 17.54 -5.56
CA VAL A 176 6.73 17.73 -5.30
C VAL A 176 6.47 18.19 -3.87
N ILE A 177 7.15 17.57 -2.89
CA ILE A 177 7.05 17.99 -1.48
C ILE A 177 7.57 19.42 -1.30
N GLY A 178 8.73 19.75 -1.87
CA GLY A 178 9.35 21.07 -1.77
C GLY A 178 8.49 22.17 -2.39
N ILE A 179 7.95 21.94 -3.60
CA ILE A 179 7.01 22.86 -4.25
C ILE A 179 5.73 23.01 -3.41
N GLY A 180 5.21 21.90 -2.88
CA GLY A 180 4.05 21.90 -1.98
C GLY A 180 4.29 22.76 -0.72
N MET A 181 5.44 22.61 -0.08
CA MET A 181 5.81 23.43 1.08
C MET A 181 5.94 24.92 0.74
N LEU A 182 6.55 25.27 -0.41
CA LEU A 182 6.68 26.65 -0.85
C LEU A 182 5.31 27.31 -1.12
N ILE A 183 4.39 26.58 -1.74
CA ILE A 183 3.01 27.07 -1.94
C ILE A 183 2.34 27.33 -0.60
N CYS A 184 2.50 26.43 0.36
CA CYS A 184 1.84 26.57 1.66
C CYS A 184 2.45 27.68 2.52
N MET A 185 3.77 27.91 2.42
CA MET A 185 4.42 29.09 2.98
C MET A 185 3.89 30.38 2.35
N GLY A 186 3.69 30.41 1.02
CA GLY A 186 3.10 31.55 0.32
C GLY A 186 1.65 31.84 0.73
N LEU A 187 0.88 30.79 1.03
CA LEU A 187 -0.50 30.88 1.51
C LEU A 187 -0.63 31.13 3.02
N LYS A 188 0.49 31.25 3.76
CA LYS A 188 0.53 31.43 5.23
C LYS A 188 -0.27 30.37 6.00
N ILE A 189 -0.24 29.13 5.52
CA ILE A 189 -0.97 28.02 6.15
C ILE A 189 -0.20 27.55 7.39
N GLU A 190 -0.84 27.58 8.55
CA GLU A 190 -0.30 27.02 9.79
C GLU A 190 -0.51 25.50 9.84
N PHE A 191 0.52 24.74 9.44
CA PHE A 191 0.49 23.27 9.40
C PHE A 191 0.33 22.58 10.75
N VAL A 192 0.69 23.26 11.84
CA VAL A 192 0.83 22.62 13.15
C VAL A 192 -0.53 22.24 13.75
N ASN A 193 -1.61 22.91 13.34
CA ASN A 193 -2.93 22.75 13.97
C ASN A 193 -4.04 22.25 13.04
N ASP A 194 -3.82 22.22 11.72
CA ASP A 194 -4.90 21.95 10.77
C ASP A 194 -4.65 20.68 9.94
N LEU A 195 -5.17 19.56 10.44
CA LEU A 195 -5.14 18.24 9.80
C LEU A 195 -5.74 18.28 8.38
N THR A 196 -6.62 19.25 8.09
CA THR A 196 -7.25 19.44 6.79
C THR A 196 -6.23 19.71 5.69
N TRP A 197 -5.24 20.57 5.96
CA TRP A 197 -4.20 20.90 4.98
C TRP A 197 -3.24 19.74 4.75
N LEU A 198 -2.92 18.99 5.80
CA LEU A 198 -2.10 17.78 5.70
C LEU A 198 -2.83 16.71 4.87
N PHE A 199 -4.15 16.59 5.02
CA PHE A 199 -5.01 15.75 4.18
C PHE A 199 -5.03 16.17 2.72
N ILE A 200 -5.16 17.48 2.44
CA ILE A 200 -5.11 18.00 1.07
C ILE A 200 -3.76 17.67 0.41
N ILE A 201 -2.63 17.88 1.12
CA ILE A 201 -1.30 17.56 0.59
C ILE A 201 -1.14 16.06 0.35
N ALA A 202 -1.58 15.21 1.28
CA ALA A 202 -1.53 13.77 1.12
C ALA A 202 -2.36 13.30 -0.11
N CYS A 203 -3.54 13.89 -0.32
CA CYS A 203 -4.35 13.64 -1.51
C CYS A 203 -3.64 14.06 -2.80
N LEU A 204 -3.01 15.24 -2.84
CA LEU A 204 -2.26 15.72 -4.00
C LEU A 204 -1.06 14.82 -4.34
N LEU A 205 -0.30 14.39 -3.32
CA LEU A 205 0.82 13.46 -3.49
C LEU A 205 0.34 12.12 -4.05
N LEU A 206 -0.77 11.60 -3.52
CA LEU A 206 -1.38 10.37 -4.04
C LEU A 206 -1.84 10.54 -5.49
N ALA A 207 -2.54 11.62 -5.81
CA ALA A 207 -2.97 11.91 -7.17
C ALA A 207 -1.79 11.99 -8.15
N TYR A 208 -0.68 12.63 -7.74
CA TYR A 208 0.56 12.67 -8.51
C TYR A 208 1.14 11.26 -8.73
N SER A 209 1.28 10.46 -7.66
CA SER A 209 1.80 9.09 -7.77
C SER A 209 0.92 8.19 -8.65
N LEU A 210 -0.40 8.37 -8.58
CA LEU A 210 -1.35 7.65 -9.41
C LEU A 210 -1.22 8.05 -10.88
N GLY A 211 -1.03 9.35 -11.17
CA GLY A 211 -0.80 9.85 -12.52
C GLY A 211 0.48 9.28 -13.15
N GLU A 212 1.60 9.30 -12.42
CA GLU A 212 2.88 8.70 -12.85
C GLU A 212 2.74 7.18 -13.07
N PHE A 213 2.02 6.50 -12.17
CA PHE A 213 1.73 5.08 -12.32
C PHE A 213 0.90 4.79 -13.58
N ILE A 214 -0.21 5.52 -13.81
CA ILE A 214 -1.08 5.34 -14.99
C ILE A 214 -0.29 5.58 -16.28
N PHE A 215 0.57 6.61 -16.30
CA PHE A 215 1.41 6.90 -17.47
C PHE A 215 2.37 5.74 -17.75
N SER A 216 3.05 5.25 -16.72
CA SER A 216 4.01 4.14 -16.84
C SER A 216 3.32 2.82 -17.14
N TYR A 217 2.11 2.60 -16.62
CA TYR A 217 1.32 1.40 -16.82
C TYR A 217 1.02 1.12 -18.30
N ARG A 218 1.01 2.14 -19.16
CA ARG A 218 0.90 1.96 -20.63
C ARG A 218 2.02 1.10 -21.20
N GLN A 219 3.19 1.11 -20.55
CA GLN A 219 4.37 0.34 -20.93
C GLN A 219 4.38 -1.07 -20.31
N ILE A 220 3.35 -1.46 -19.54
CA ILE A 220 3.34 -2.78 -18.88
C ILE A 220 3.33 -3.93 -19.89
N GLU A 221 2.71 -3.71 -21.05
CA GLU A 221 2.72 -4.67 -22.13
C GLU A 221 4.12 -4.76 -22.76
N GLU A 222 4.95 -3.71 -22.72
CA GLU A 222 6.32 -3.69 -23.27
C GLU A 222 7.35 -4.42 -22.40
N ILE A 223 6.95 -4.97 -21.24
CA ILE A 223 7.84 -5.71 -20.32
C ILE A 223 8.21 -7.09 -20.89
N TYR A 224 8.62 -7.20 -22.15
CA TYR A 224 9.19 -8.44 -22.70
C TYR A 224 10.68 -8.45 -22.38
N GLN A 225 11.19 -9.60 -21.94
CA GLN A 225 12.60 -9.87 -22.16
C GLN A 225 12.78 -10.10 -23.66
#